data_AF-A0A6S7HIB3-F1
#
_entry.id   AF-A0A6S7HIB3-F1
#
_cell.length_a   1.000
_cell.length_b   1.000
_cell.length_c   1.000
_cell.angle_alpha   90.00
_cell.angle_beta   90.00
_cell.angle_gamma   90.00
#
_symmetry.space_group_name_H-M   'P 1'
#
loop_
_entity.id
_entity.type
_entity.pdbx_description
1 polymer ?
#
loop_
_entity_poly.entity_id
_entity_poly.type
_entity_poly.pdbx_seq_one_letter_code
_entity_poly.pdbx_strand_id
1 'polypeptide(L)'
;MSDVLKKNYDFKRYNRDVVVDNNHCLQYVKKQCISSEEIIFTLHITNEVLKSWEDFKGKGISLNFSFVEILNYFLAEKYAILVKKDCKRIEEGLRKLCSKVKSGFKGKSGLHYLNFASQSRSFAIRAGEILRASDLEIELCKLNTAKVALEKENAALQKRCDDLYSSLVQEEELRRKINDSLEDAKVDLQKLEKENANLCKYFDKISELEGFKNCGKPFSEVKGRQQRRKIRELKTYVEQALWFAETFGLKLSSVKFNDDEGVSHTIDYTIEDRKKGYKDLSEEEKEKVQQVLYITDSFCIGEAAYHEFTMTEGGEKLPRSYLVKQCKNDLNSLCHITRTPGVAEGAQMNLESELRNTIKQQASFYYYL
;
A
#
# COMPACT_ATOMS: atom_id res chain seq x y z
N MET A 1 26.26 -50.24 17.89
CA MET A 1 25.76 -51.58 18.32
C MET A 1 26.89 -52.50 18.80
N SER A 2 27.96 -52.70 18.02
CA SER A 2 29.19 -53.41 18.46
C SER A 2 29.72 -52.91 19.82
N ASP A 3 29.71 -51.59 20.03
CA ASP A 3 30.30 -50.98 21.23
C ASP A 3 29.49 -51.22 22.50
N VAL A 4 28.20 -51.52 22.37
CA VAL A 4 27.30 -51.83 23.50
C VAL A 4 27.50 -53.29 23.95
N LEU A 5 27.71 -54.20 23.00
CA LEU A 5 28.08 -55.59 23.29
C LEU A 5 29.48 -55.68 23.92
N LYS A 6 30.45 -54.89 23.42
CA LYS A 6 31.81 -54.80 23.98
C LYS A 6 31.86 -54.24 25.41
N LYS A 7 31.00 -53.27 25.73
CA LYS A 7 30.97 -52.63 27.07
C LYS A 7 30.27 -53.49 28.13
N ASN A 8 29.27 -54.29 27.73
CA ASN A 8 28.42 -55.01 28.67
C ASN A 8 28.81 -56.48 28.89
N TYR A 9 29.77 -57.00 28.11
CA TYR A 9 30.23 -58.39 28.26
C TYR A 9 31.67 -58.55 27.80
N ASP A 10 32.50 -59.23 28.60
CA ASP A 10 33.89 -59.51 28.27
C ASP A 10 34.01 -60.70 27.29
N PHE A 11 33.52 -60.50 26.07
CA PHE A 11 33.54 -61.52 25.01
C PHE A 11 34.97 -61.87 24.56
N LYS A 12 35.97 -61.03 24.85
CA LYS A 12 37.39 -61.27 24.49
C LYS A 12 37.94 -62.56 25.09
N ARG A 13 37.44 -62.96 26.27
CA ARG A 13 37.82 -64.20 26.95
C ARG A 13 37.52 -65.46 26.12
N TYR A 14 36.53 -65.41 25.25
CA TYR A 14 35.98 -66.56 24.53
C TYR A 14 36.29 -66.55 23.01
N ASN A 15 37.04 -65.56 22.51
CA ASN A 15 37.33 -65.41 21.07
C ASN A 15 38.13 -66.58 20.48
N ARG A 16 38.79 -67.40 21.29
CA ARG A 16 39.52 -68.60 20.86
C ARG A 16 38.62 -69.83 20.67
N ASP A 17 37.39 -69.79 21.20
CA ASP A 17 36.51 -70.96 21.35
C ASP A 17 35.39 -71.04 20.30
N VAL A 18 35.31 -70.02 19.42
CA VAL A 18 34.50 -70.03 18.19
C VAL A 18 35.44 -70.18 16.99
N VAL A 19 35.37 -71.35 16.35
CA VAL A 19 36.23 -71.73 15.22
C VAL A 19 35.39 -71.99 13.98
N VAL A 20 35.79 -71.40 12.86
CA VAL A 20 35.20 -71.67 11.54
C VAL A 20 36.06 -72.74 10.87
N ASP A 21 35.43 -73.83 10.43
CA ASP A 21 36.06 -74.87 9.61
C ASP A 21 35.42 -74.91 8.21
N ASN A 22 36.29 -74.95 7.19
CA ASN A 22 35.95 -75.00 5.77
C ASN A 22 36.01 -76.43 5.21
N ASN A 23 36.43 -77.42 6.01
CA ASN A 23 36.38 -78.83 5.63
C ASN A 23 34.91 -79.30 5.64
N HIS A 24 34.41 -79.68 4.46
CA HIS A 24 32.99 -79.91 4.22
C HIS A 24 32.44 -81.13 4.98
N CYS A 25 31.66 -80.85 6.02
CA CYS A 25 30.55 -81.61 6.62
C CYS A 25 30.76 -83.07 7.07
N LEU A 26 30.07 -83.41 8.18
CA LEU A 26 29.80 -84.77 8.64
C LEU A 26 29.18 -85.61 7.50
N GLN A 27 29.67 -86.85 7.31
CA GLN A 27 29.38 -87.70 6.14
C GLN A 27 27.89 -87.92 5.84
N TYR A 28 26.99 -87.82 6.82
CA TYR A 28 25.55 -88.02 6.62
C TYR A 28 24.86 -86.83 5.93
N VAL A 29 25.42 -85.61 6.05
CA VAL A 29 24.87 -84.38 5.44
C VAL A 29 25.14 -84.36 3.93
N LYS A 30 26.22 -85.01 3.48
CA LYS A 30 26.55 -85.16 2.04
C LYS A 30 25.46 -85.86 1.23
N LYS A 31 24.57 -86.64 1.86
CA LYS A 31 23.48 -87.37 1.17
C LYS A 31 22.19 -86.56 0.98
N GLN A 32 22.02 -85.42 1.66
CA GLN A 32 20.75 -84.65 1.65
C GLN A 32 20.82 -83.29 0.95
N CYS A 33 22.01 -82.75 0.67
CA CYS A 33 22.14 -81.43 0.04
C CYS A 33 22.14 -81.54 -1.50
N ILE A 34 20.96 -81.67 -2.09
CA ILE A 34 20.72 -81.34 -3.51
C ILE A 34 19.69 -80.20 -3.49
N SER A 35 20.01 -79.08 -4.15
CA SER A 35 19.23 -77.82 -4.26
C SER A 35 19.56 -76.73 -3.23
N SER A 36 20.22 -75.65 -3.68
CA SER A 36 20.36 -74.31 -3.05
C SER A 36 20.95 -74.19 -1.63
N GLU A 37 21.12 -75.29 -0.91
CA GLU A 37 21.57 -75.34 0.49
C GLU A 37 23.02 -75.80 0.61
N GLU A 38 23.92 -75.20 -0.17
CA GLU A 38 25.35 -75.49 -0.04
C GLU A 38 25.86 -74.92 1.29
N ILE A 39 26.40 -75.80 2.13
CA ILE A 39 27.00 -75.42 3.42
C ILE A 39 28.35 -74.80 3.11
N ILE A 40 28.53 -73.53 3.44
CA ILE A 40 29.78 -72.80 3.17
C ILE A 40 30.83 -73.14 4.21
N PHE A 41 30.45 -73.16 5.50
CA PHE A 41 31.34 -73.49 6.59
C PHE A 41 30.59 -74.05 7.79
N THR A 42 31.33 -74.71 8.68
CA THR A 42 30.82 -75.21 9.94
C THR A 42 31.43 -74.42 11.10
N LEU A 43 30.57 -73.94 11.99
CA LEU A 43 30.98 -73.29 13.23
C LEU A 43 31.16 -74.32 14.33
N HIS A 44 32.30 -74.28 14.98
CA HIS A 44 32.61 -75.05 16.17
C HIS A 44 32.58 -74.11 17.37
N ILE A 45 31.60 -74.31 18.25
CA ILE A 45 31.38 -73.46 19.43
C ILE A 45 31.45 -74.35 20.67
N THR A 46 32.32 -74.01 21.63
CA THR A 46 32.41 -74.77 22.89
C THR A 46 31.14 -74.62 23.74
N ASN A 47 30.84 -75.64 24.54
CA ASN A 47 29.71 -75.59 25.46
C ASN A 47 29.86 -74.47 26.50
N GLU A 48 31.09 -74.10 26.87
CA GLU A 48 31.35 -72.95 27.74
C GLU A 48 30.83 -71.65 27.13
N VAL A 49 31.07 -71.40 25.84
CA VAL A 49 30.59 -70.22 25.12
C VAL A 49 29.07 -70.22 24.93
N LEU A 50 28.47 -71.36 24.57
CA LEU A 50 27.02 -71.45 24.42
C LEU A 50 26.28 -71.19 25.75
N LYS A 51 26.83 -71.68 26.86
CA LYS A 51 26.32 -71.37 28.20
C LYS A 51 26.44 -69.87 28.51
N SER A 52 27.57 -69.27 28.15
CA SER A 52 27.85 -67.86 28.38
C SER A 52 26.86 -66.94 27.64
N TRP A 53 26.44 -67.32 26.42
CA TRP A 53 25.42 -66.61 25.64
C TRP A 53 24.03 -66.69 26.26
N GLU A 54 23.65 -67.87 26.79
CA GLU A 54 22.38 -68.07 27.48
C GLU A 54 22.33 -67.29 28.81
N ASP A 55 23.43 -67.28 29.55
CA ASP A 55 23.56 -66.52 30.80
C ASP A 55 23.60 -65.01 30.55
N PHE A 56 24.17 -64.56 29.42
CA PHE A 56 24.11 -63.16 29.00
C PHE A 56 22.68 -62.69 28.76
N LYS A 57 21.88 -63.47 28.00
CA LYS A 57 20.46 -63.14 27.80
C LYS A 57 19.63 -63.25 29.09
N GLY A 58 19.97 -64.20 29.97
CA GLY A 58 19.25 -64.42 31.24
C GLY A 58 19.47 -63.34 32.30
N LYS A 59 20.51 -62.49 32.16
CA LYS A 59 20.88 -61.45 33.15
C LYS A 59 20.04 -60.17 33.09
N GLY A 60 18.93 -60.15 32.34
CA GLY A 60 17.95 -59.05 32.38
C GLY A 60 18.50 -57.69 31.96
N ILE A 61 19.56 -57.65 31.16
CA ILE A 61 20.05 -56.40 30.58
C ILE A 61 18.96 -55.90 29.62
N SER A 62 18.57 -54.63 29.72
CA SER A 62 17.46 -53.96 28.99
C SER A 62 17.57 -53.94 27.46
N LEU A 63 18.44 -54.75 26.87
CA LEU A 63 18.70 -54.86 25.44
C LEU A 63 18.39 -56.29 24.99
N ASN A 64 17.29 -56.46 24.26
CA ASN A 64 16.82 -57.74 23.75
C ASN A 64 17.64 -58.14 22.51
N PHE A 65 18.88 -58.57 22.70
CA PHE A 65 19.74 -59.02 21.59
C PHE A 65 19.29 -60.38 21.05
N SER A 66 19.35 -60.58 19.74
CA SER A 66 19.16 -61.89 19.11
C SER A 66 20.41 -62.78 19.25
N PHE A 67 20.26 -64.10 19.18
CA PHE A 67 21.43 -65.00 19.17
C PHE A 67 22.26 -64.83 17.89
N VAL A 68 21.63 -64.46 16.78
CA VAL A 68 22.31 -64.09 15.53
C VAL A 68 23.16 -62.82 15.72
N GLU A 69 22.70 -61.82 16.47
CA GLU A 69 23.49 -60.63 16.79
C GLU A 69 24.71 -60.94 17.66
N ILE A 70 24.54 -61.80 18.66
CA ILE A 70 25.66 -62.29 19.48
C ILE A 70 26.65 -63.07 18.61
N LEU A 71 26.17 -63.97 17.74
CA LEU A 71 27.03 -64.72 16.82
C LEU A 71 27.79 -63.79 15.87
N ASN A 72 27.10 -62.82 15.27
CA ASN A 72 27.67 -61.85 14.34
C ASN A 72 28.78 -61.01 14.98
N TYR A 73 28.73 -60.77 16.28
CA TYR A 73 29.82 -60.11 17.00
C TYR A 73 31.14 -60.90 16.86
N PHE A 74 31.11 -62.21 17.13
CA PHE A 74 32.29 -63.07 17.04
C PHE A 74 32.75 -63.28 15.59
N LEU A 75 31.81 -63.45 14.67
CA LEU A 75 32.12 -63.68 13.26
C LEU A 75 32.69 -62.43 12.58
N ALA A 76 32.15 -61.25 12.91
CA ALA A 76 32.64 -59.99 12.35
C ALA A 76 34.04 -59.64 12.87
N GLU A 77 34.31 -59.83 14.17
CA GLU A 77 35.61 -59.48 14.76
C GLU A 77 36.74 -60.38 14.26
N LYS A 78 36.48 -61.68 14.08
CA LYS A 78 37.52 -62.67 13.78
C LYS A 78 37.61 -63.07 12.32
N TYR A 79 36.50 -63.09 11.60
CA TYR A 79 36.44 -63.65 10.24
C TYR A 79 35.87 -62.69 9.20
N ALA A 80 35.44 -61.47 9.60
CA ALA A 80 34.78 -60.50 8.72
C ALA A 80 33.53 -61.07 7.99
N ILE A 81 32.82 -62.00 8.63
CA ILE A 81 31.61 -62.63 8.10
C ILE A 81 30.40 -62.18 8.93
N LEU A 82 29.28 -61.93 8.25
CA LEU A 82 28.00 -61.62 8.89
C LEU A 82 26.89 -62.52 8.37
N VAL A 83 26.09 -63.02 9.30
CA VAL A 83 24.84 -63.73 9.05
C VAL A 83 23.70 -62.72 8.95
N LYS A 84 22.76 -62.94 8.03
CA LYS A 84 21.53 -62.14 7.88
C LYS A 84 20.76 -62.12 9.19
N LYS A 85 20.36 -60.93 9.64
CA LYS A 85 19.66 -60.73 10.92
C LYS A 85 18.35 -61.50 11.04
N ASP A 86 17.65 -61.68 9.92
CA ASP A 86 16.34 -62.34 9.87
C ASP A 86 16.42 -63.87 9.69
N CYS A 87 17.60 -64.46 9.91
CA CYS A 87 17.79 -65.91 9.74
C CYS A 87 17.20 -66.72 10.91
N LYS A 88 15.90 -67.06 10.78
CA LYS A 88 15.15 -67.84 11.79
C LYS A 88 15.80 -69.19 12.14
N ARG A 89 16.36 -69.90 11.15
CA ARG A 89 16.99 -71.21 11.36
C ARG A 89 18.16 -71.12 12.34
N ILE A 90 19.02 -70.11 12.17
CA ILE A 90 20.20 -69.90 13.01
C ILE A 90 19.76 -69.41 14.39
N GLU A 91 18.83 -68.46 14.46
CA GLU A 91 18.31 -67.94 15.72
C GLU A 91 17.68 -69.03 16.60
N GLU A 92 16.78 -69.82 16.04
CA GLU A 92 16.10 -70.91 16.77
C GLU A 92 17.05 -72.08 17.07
N GLY A 93 17.96 -72.39 16.14
CA GLY A 93 18.96 -73.44 16.31
C GLY A 93 19.90 -73.14 17.47
N LEU A 94 20.44 -71.91 17.52
CA LEU A 94 21.29 -71.45 18.61
C LEU A 94 20.52 -71.40 19.92
N ARG A 95 19.28 -70.89 19.94
CA ARG A 95 18.44 -70.89 21.15
C ARG A 95 18.31 -72.29 21.73
N LYS A 96 17.91 -73.28 20.92
CA LYS A 96 17.76 -74.68 21.38
C LYS A 96 19.08 -75.27 21.86
N LEU A 97 20.20 -74.97 21.19
CA LEU A 97 21.53 -75.45 21.58
C LEU A 97 21.99 -74.83 22.90
N CYS A 98 21.88 -73.51 23.05
CA CYS A 98 22.23 -72.78 24.27
C CYS A 98 21.44 -73.30 25.48
N SER A 99 20.11 -73.44 25.37
CA SER A 99 19.29 -73.95 26.46
C SER A 99 19.62 -75.42 26.80
N LYS A 100 19.86 -76.28 25.80
CA LYS A 100 20.27 -77.68 26.01
C LYS A 100 21.63 -77.80 26.70
N VAL A 101 22.59 -76.96 26.30
CA VAL A 101 23.92 -76.91 26.92
C VAL A 101 23.81 -76.44 28.37
N LYS A 102 23.03 -75.37 28.65
CA LYS A 102 22.79 -74.88 30.01
C LYS A 102 22.18 -75.94 30.92
N SER A 103 21.17 -76.69 30.45
CA SER A 103 20.63 -77.81 31.22
C SER A 103 21.66 -78.92 31.44
N GLY A 104 22.53 -79.18 30.45
CA GLY A 104 23.58 -80.19 30.51
C GLY A 104 24.73 -79.87 31.47
N PHE A 105 24.85 -78.63 31.94
CA PHE A 105 25.78 -78.24 33.01
C PHE A 105 25.23 -78.50 34.43
N LYS A 106 23.92 -78.72 34.59
CA LYS A 106 23.32 -78.98 35.90
C LYS A 106 23.86 -80.30 36.46
N GLY A 107 24.37 -80.26 37.70
CA GLY A 107 24.87 -81.45 38.41
C GLY A 107 26.27 -81.92 38.00
N LYS A 108 26.99 -81.20 37.11
CA LYS A 108 28.39 -81.52 36.77
C LYS A 108 29.36 -80.67 37.58
N SER A 109 30.37 -81.31 38.18
CA SER A 109 31.43 -80.67 38.95
C SER A 109 32.81 -81.27 38.61
N GLY A 110 33.88 -80.58 39.00
CA GLY A 110 35.26 -81.05 38.84
C GLY A 110 35.62 -81.43 37.40
N LEU A 111 36.22 -82.61 37.22
CA LEU A 111 36.69 -83.08 35.91
C LEU A 111 35.54 -83.25 34.89
N HIS A 112 34.35 -83.66 35.33
CA HIS A 112 33.18 -83.80 34.45
C HIS A 112 32.65 -82.46 33.96
N TYR A 113 32.83 -81.39 34.75
CA TYR A 113 32.53 -80.04 34.31
C TYR A 113 33.50 -79.60 33.21
N LEU A 114 34.81 -79.75 33.43
CA LEU A 114 35.84 -79.35 32.48
C LEU A 114 35.72 -80.11 31.16
N ASN A 115 35.51 -81.43 31.21
CA ASN A 115 35.32 -82.26 30.02
C ASN A 115 34.06 -81.88 29.23
N PHE A 116 32.99 -81.44 29.90
CA PHE A 116 31.79 -80.99 29.20
C PHE A 116 31.94 -79.56 28.68
N ALA A 117 32.65 -78.68 29.38
CA ALA A 117 32.91 -77.31 28.96
C ALA A 117 33.75 -77.24 27.68
N SER A 118 34.78 -78.10 27.57
CA SER A 118 35.69 -78.16 26.42
C SER A 118 35.10 -78.84 25.18
N GLN A 119 33.98 -79.57 25.31
CA GLN A 119 33.29 -80.15 24.16
C GLN A 119 32.77 -79.07 23.22
N SER A 120 33.10 -79.19 21.93
CA SER A 120 32.62 -78.30 20.87
C SER A 120 31.42 -78.86 20.14
N ARG A 121 30.49 -77.98 19.77
CA ARG A 121 29.30 -78.29 18.96
C ARG A 121 29.51 -77.72 17.56
N SER A 122 29.29 -78.54 16.55
CA SER A 122 29.31 -78.14 15.15
C SER A 122 27.95 -77.60 14.71
N PHE A 123 27.95 -76.51 13.96
CA PHE A 123 26.76 -75.87 13.42
C PHE A 123 27.01 -75.38 11.99
N ALA A 124 26.29 -75.94 11.03
CA ALA A 124 26.47 -75.65 9.61
C ALA A 124 25.80 -74.32 9.21
N ILE A 125 26.50 -73.48 8.44
CA ILE A 125 26.02 -72.22 7.87
C ILE A 125 25.87 -72.35 6.36
N ARG A 126 24.73 -71.90 5.82
CA ARG A 126 24.37 -72.04 4.41
C ARG A 126 24.65 -70.77 3.62
N ALA A 127 24.87 -70.91 2.31
CA ALA A 127 25.21 -69.80 1.43
C ALA A 127 24.18 -68.66 1.33
N GLY A 128 22.89 -68.97 1.51
CA GLY A 128 21.81 -67.98 1.49
C GLY A 128 21.67 -67.18 2.78
N GLU A 129 22.35 -67.59 3.86
CA GLU A 129 22.20 -67.03 5.21
C GLU A 129 23.27 -66.00 5.54
N ILE A 130 24.29 -65.87 4.70
CA ILE A 130 25.38 -64.89 4.85
C ILE A 130 25.02 -63.62 4.09
N LEU A 131 25.42 -62.47 4.64
CA LEU A 131 25.41 -61.19 3.95
C LEU A 131 26.61 -61.11 3.00
N ARG A 132 26.34 -61.01 1.70
CA ARG A 132 27.38 -60.83 0.68
C ARG A 132 27.64 -59.34 0.47
N ALA A 133 28.89 -58.98 0.20
CA ALA A 133 29.26 -57.60 -0.13
C ALA A 133 28.50 -57.10 -1.36
N SER A 134 28.34 -57.94 -2.39
CA SER A 134 27.57 -57.62 -3.61
C SER A 134 26.12 -57.26 -3.33
N ASP A 135 25.47 -57.96 -2.40
CA ASP A 135 24.06 -57.72 -2.07
C ASP A 135 23.91 -56.36 -1.37
N LEU A 136 24.84 -56.04 -0.48
CA LEU A 136 24.91 -54.74 0.19
C LEU A 136 25.21 -53.59 -0.78
N GLU A 137 26.11 -53.79 -1.74
CA GLU A 137 26.42 -52.80 -2.77
C GLU A 137 25.20 -52.47 -3.64
N ILE A 138 24.43 -53.50 -4.02
CA ILE A 138 23.18 -53.32 -4.78
C ILE A 138 22.15 -52.55 -3.95
N GLU A 139 21.97 -52.90 -2.68
CA GLU A 139 21.06 -52.18 -1.79
C GLU A 139 21.48 -50.72 -1.58
N LEU A 140 22.77 -50.47 -1.37
CA LEU A 140 23.32 -49.12 -1.26
C LEU A 140 23.11 -48.31 -2.53
N CYS A 141 23.30 -48.91 -3.71
CA CYS A 141 23.05 -48.27 -4.98
C CYS A 141 21.56 -47.87 -5.10
N LYS A 142 20.63 -48.79 -4.82
CA LYS A 142 19.19 -48.51 -4.82
C LYS A 142 18.82 -47.38 -3.85
N LEU A 143 19.30 -47.46 -2.61
CA LEU A 143 19.07 -46.43 -1.59
C LEU A 143 19.60 -45.06 -2.03
N ASN A 144 20.79 -45.00 -2.60
CA ASN A 144 21.36 -43.76 -3.10
C ASN A 144 20.55 -43.17 -4.26
N THR A 145 20.10 -44.00 -5.20
CA THR A 145 19.24 -43.51 -6.30
C THR A 145 17.91 -42.96 -5.80
N ALA A 146 17.28 -43.64 -4.83
CA ALA A 146 16.05 -43.18 -4.21
C ALA A 146 16.25 -41.87 -3.43
N LYS A 147 17.36 -41.76 -2.69
CA LYS A 147 17.73 -40.55 -1.96
C LYS A 147 17.86 -39.34 -2.90
N VAL A 148 18.61 -39.49 -4.00
CA VAL A 148 18.80 -38.42 -4.99
C VAL A 148 17.48 -38.01 -5.64
N ALA A 149 16.59 -38.97 -5.92
CA ALA A 149 15.27 -38.68 -6.45
C ALA A 149 14.41 -37.85 -5.47
N LEU A 150 14.39 -38.24 -4.18
CA LEU A 150 13.68 -37.53 -3.13
C LEU A 150 14.25 -36.13 -2.87
N GLU A 151 15.58 -35.97 -2.90
CA GLU A 151 16.22 -34.65 -2.77
C GLU A 151 15.81 -33.71 -3.90
N LYS A 152 15.71 -34.23 -5.13
CA LYS A 152 15.24 -33.46 -6.29
C LYS A 152 13.77 -33.07 -6.17
N GLU A 153 12.92 -33.97 -5.70
CA GLU A 153 11.49 -33.69 -5.47
C GLU A 153 11.30 -32.63 -4.37
N ASN A 154 12.02 -32.75 -3.26
CA ASN A 154 12.00 -31.76 -2.19
C ASN A 154 12.43 -30.38 -2.66
N ALA A 155 13.50 -30.29 -3.47
CA ALA A 155 13.94 -29.02 -4.04
C ALA A 155 12.86 -28.40 -4.96
N ALA A 156 12.18 -29.23 -5.76
CA ALA A 156 11.09 -28.77 -6.63
C ALA A 156 9.87 -28.29 -5.82
N LEU A 157 9.51 -29.01 -4.75
CA LEU A 157 8.43 -28.61 -3.84
C LEU A 157 8.76 -27.31 -3.13
N GLN A 158 9.99 -27.15 -2.65
CA GLN A 158 10.42 -25.94 -1.98
C GLN A 158 10.34 -24.72 -2.89
N LYS A 159 10.83 -24.84 -4.14
CA LYS A 159 10.67 -23.80 -5.14
C LYS A 159 9.20 -23.44 -5.39
N ARG A 160 8.33 -24.45 -5.51
CA ARG A 160 6.90 -24.22 -5.69
C ARG A 160 6.27 -23.50 -4.49
N CYS A 161 6.68 -23.82 -3.27
CA CYS A 161 6.24 -23.11 -2.07
C CYS A 161 6.66 -21.63 -2.11
N ASP A 162 7.91 -21.34 -2.50
CA ASP A 162 8.42 -19.98 -2.62
C ASP A 162 7.68 -19.16 -3.69
N ASP A 163 7.40 -19.78 -4.84
CA ASP A 163 6.63 -19.17 -5.93
C ASP A 163 5.18 -18.86 -5.50
N LEU A 164 4.53 -19.80 -4.80
CA LEU A 164 3.18 -19.61 -4.27
C LEU A 164 3.13 -18.54 -3.19
N TYR A 165 4.12 -18.51 -2.30
CA TYR A 165 4.21 -17.50 -1.25
C TYR A 165 4.37 -16.09 -1.84
N SER A 166 5.24 -15.95 -2.84
CA SER A 166 5.42 -14.68 -3.56
C SER A 166 4.15 -14.22 -4.26
N SER A 167 3.38 -15.15 -4.85
CA SER A 167 2.08 -14.86 -5.47
C SER A 167 1.03 -14.43 -4.44
N LEU A 168 1.00 -15.07 -3.27
CA LEU A 168 0.10 -14.72 -2.17
C LEU A 168 0.34 -13.29 -1.67
N VAL A 169 1.61 -12.92 -1.47
CA VAL A 169 1.99 -11.56 -1.03
C VAL A 169 1.54 -10.51 -2.05
N GLN A 170 1.73 -10.76 -3.34
CA GLN A 170 1.26 -9.85 -4.40
C GLN A 170 -0.27 -9.69 -4.39
N GLU A 171 -1.01 -10.78 -4.18
CA GLU A 171 -2.47 -10.73 -4.11
C GLU A 171 -2.96 -9.94 -2.88
N GLU A 172 -2.30 -10.09 -1.73
CA GLU A 172 -2.60 -9.31 -0.53
C GLU A 172 -2.34 -7.81 -0.72
N GLU A 173 -1.25 -7.44 -1.38
CA GLU A 173 -0.96 -6.04 -1.73
C GLU A 173 -2.02 -5.45 -2.67
N LEU A 174 -2.46 -6.21 -3.67
CA LEU A 174 -3.53 -5.79 -4.58
C LEU A 174 -4.85 -5.63 -3.83
N ARG A 175 -5.19 -6.56 -2.94
CA ARG A 175 -6.39 -6.48 -2.09
C ARG A 175 -6.36 -5.23 -1.21
N ARG A 176 -5.20 -4.89 -0.63
CA ARG A 176 -5.03 -3.66 0.16
C ARG A 176 -5.30 -2.42 -0.70
N LYS A 177 -4.68 -2.31 -1.88
CA LYS A 177 -4.89 -1.19 -2.80
C LYS A 177 -6.35 -1.02 -3.21
N ILE A 178 -7.04 -2.14 -3.50
CA ILE A 178 -8.48 -2.13 -3.84
C ILE A 178 -9.29 -1.63 -2.65
N ASN A 179 -8.98 -2.09 -1.44
CA ASN A 179 -9.72 -1.71 -0.25
C ASN A 179 -9.54 -0.22 0.09
N ASP A 180 -8.32 0.31 -0.05
CA ASP A 180 -8.04 1.74 0.14
C ASP A 180 -8.84 2.59 -0.87
N SER A 181 -8.81 2.22 -2.16
CA SER A 181 -9.59 2.90 -3.20
C SER A 181 -11.10 2.82 -2.97
N LEU A 182 -11.60 1.72 -2.40
CA LEU A 182 -13.01 1.54 -2.10
C LEU A 182 -13.43 2.45 -0.94
N GLU A 183 -12.56 2.61 0.06
CA GLU A 183 -12.82 3.52 1.18
C GLU A 183 -12.84 4.98 0.71
N ASP A 184 -11.89 5.39 -0.13
CA ASP A 184 -11.91 6.73 -0.75
C ASP A 184 -13.21 6.97 -1.54
N ALA A 185 -13.63 6.01 -2.36
CA ALA A 185 -14.87 6.10 -3.12
C ALA A 185 -16.12 6.20 -2.23
N LYS A 186 -16.15 5.50 -1.08
CA LYS A 186 -17.24 5.64 -0.10
C LYS A 186 -17.29 7.03 0.51
N VAL A 187 -16.13 7.58 0.87
CA VAL A 187 -16.04 8.95 1.43
C VAL A 187 -16.58 9.96 0.42
N ASP A 188 -16.24 9.82 -0.86
CA ASP A 188 -16.75 10.71 -1.90
C ASP A 188 -18.25 10.53 -2.17
N LEU A 189 -18.76 9.29 -2.17
CA LEU A 189 -20.19 9.04 -2.25
C LEU A 189 -20.95 9.71 -1.10
N GLN A 190 -20.45 9.63 0.12
CA GLN A 190 -21.09 10.30 1.27
C GLN A 190 -21.09 11.83 1.13
N LYS A 191 -20.05 12.42 0.53
CA LYS A 191 -20.03 13.87 0.24
C LYS A 191 -21.12 14.22 -0.79
N LEU A 192 -21.21 13.46 -1.88
CA LEU A 192 -22.21 13.65 -2.92
C LEU A 192 -23.63 13.45 -2.40
N GLU A 193 -23.85 12.46 -1.52
CA GLU A 193 -25.15 12.25 -0.88
C GLU A 193 -25.57 13.45 -0.02
N LYS A 194 -24.63 14.04 0.75
CA LYS A 194 -24.88 15.25 1.54
C LYS A 194 -25.19 16.45 0.65
N GLU A 195 -24.46 16.61 -0.45
CA GLU A 195 -24.68 17.70 -1.40
C GLU A 195 -26.03 17.55 -2.11
N ASN A 196 -26.36 16.35 -2.60
CA ASN A 196 -27.66 16.05 -3.18
C ASN A 196 -28.80 16.31 -2.18
N ALA A 197 -28.65 15.91 -0.91
CA ALA A 197 -29.63 16.21 0.11
C ALA A 197 -29.81 17.72 0.34
N ASN A 198 -28.74 18.51 0.23
CA ASN A 198 -28.83 19.97 0.32
C ASN A 198 -29.53 20.56 -0.92
N LEU A 199 -29.21 20.08 -2.11
CA LEU A 199 -29.86 20.48 -3.36
C LEU A 199 -31.36 20.18 -3.35
N CYS A 200 -31.76 19.00 -2.87
CA CYS A 200 -33.18 18.68 -2.69
C CYS A 200 -33.87 19.69 -1.77
N LYS A 201 -33.25 20.07 -0.64
CA LYS A 201 -33.81 21.11 0.25
C LYS A 201 -33.94 22.48 -0.44
N TYR A 202 -33.01 22.84 -1.32
CA TYR A 202 -33.15 24.07 -2.10
C TYR A 202 -34.30 23.96 -3.10
N PHE A 203 -34.43 22.83 -3.77
CA PHE A 203 -35.53 22.57 -4.68
C PHE A 203 -36.87 22.66 -3.94
N ASP A 204 -37.01 21.97 -2.82
CA ASP A 204 -38.20 21.98 -1.97
C ASP A 204 -38.61 23.40 -1.60
N LYS A 205 -37.66 24.23 -1.12
CA LYS A 205 -37.90 25.65 -0.80
C LYS A 205 -38.34 26.48 -2.00
N ILE A 206 -37.82 26.19 -3.20
CA ILE A 206 -38.22 26.89 -4.42
C ILE A 206 -39.61 26.44 -4.87
N SER A 207 -39.95 25.15 -4.72
CA SER A 207 -41.28 24.63 -5.02
C SER A 207 -42.34 25.04 -4.00
N GLU A 208 -41.98 25.22 -2.72
CA GLU A 208 -42.84 25.79 -1.67
C GLU A 208 -43.13 27.28 -1.89
N LEU A 209 -42.27 27.99 -2.64
CA LEU A 209 -42.57 29.33 -3.13
C LEU A 209 -43.59 29.25 -4.28
N GLU A 210 -44.83 28.95 -3.94
CA GLU A 210 -45.98 29.10 -4.83
C GLU A 210 -46.14 30.57 -5.22
N GLY A 211 -45.55 30.92 -6.36
CA GLY A 211 -45.73 32.19 -7.03
C GLY A 211 -44.77 33.27 -6.54
N PHE A 212 -43.82 33.63 -7.40
CA PHE A 212 -43.18 34.95 -7.41
C PHE A 212 -44.20 36.05 -7.74
N LYS A 213 -45.31 36.13 -7.01
CA LYS A 213 -46.28 37.20 -7.18
C LYS A 213 -45.68 38.46 -6.57
N ASN A 214 -45.54 39.49 -7.39
CA ASN A 214 -45.02 40.78 -6.97
C ASN A 214 -46.02 41.41 -5.97
N CYS A 215 -45.69 41.40 -4.68
CA CYS A 215 -46.54 41.95 -3.62
C CYS A 215 -46.51 43.49 -3.54
N GLY A 216 -45.90 44.17 -4.51
CA GLY A 216 -45.82 45.63 -4.58
C GLY A 216 -47.06 46.26 -5.20
N LYS A 217 -47.30 47.55 -4.90
CA LYS A 217 -48.31 48.34 -5.60
C LYS A 217 -48.06 48.36 -7.12
N PRO A 218 -49.09 48.31 -7.97
CA PRO A 218 -48.95 48.37 -9.43
C PRO A 218 -48.24 49.66 -9.88
N PHE A 219 -47.66 49.65 -11.08
CA PHE A 219 -46.84 50.75 -11.59
C PHE A 219 -47.66 52.06 -11.78
N SER A 220 -48.95 51.95 -12.05
CA SER A 220 -49.93 53.05 -12.12
C SER A 220 -50.16 53.78 -10.79
N GLU A 221 -49.99 53.11 -9.64
CA GLU A 221 -50.31 53.67 -8.31
C GLU A 221 -49.14 54.43 -7.64
N VAL A 222 -47.95 54.41 -8.26
CA VAL A 222 -46.72 54.92 -7.65
C VAL A 222 -46.39 56.34 -8.13
N LYS A 223 -45.93 57.23 -7.24
CA LYS A 223 -45.56 58.62 -7.61
C LYS A 223 -44.34 58.65 -8.54
N GLY A 224 -44.17 59.73 -9.31
CA GLY A 224 -43.15 59.83 -10.38
C GLY A 224 -41.70 59.48 -10.00
N ARG A 225 -41.26 59.74 -8.75
CA ARG A 225 -39.92 59.33 -8.27
C ARG A 225 -39.80 57.81 -8.14
N GLN A 226 -40.84 57.15 -7.66
CA GLN A 226 -40.88 55.70 -7.47
C GLN A 226 -41.05 54.97 -8.81
N GLN A 227 -41.80 55.55 -9.76
CA GLN A 227 -41.87 55.06 -11.14
C GLN A 227 -40.48 55.07 -11.81
N ARG A 228 -39.73 56.18 -11.72
CA ARG A 228 -38.35 56.23 -12.26
C ARG A 228 -37.42 55.21 -11.61
N ARG A 229 -37.59 54.92 -10.31
CA ARG A 229 -36.82 53.89 -9.61
C ARG A 229 -37.18 52.49 -10.12
N LYS A 230 -38.46 52.17 -10.26
CA LYS A 230 -38.92 50.89 -10.81
C LYS A 230 -38.44 50.67 -12.25
N ILE A 231 -38.53 51.70 -13.11
CA ILE A 231 -37.98 51.63 -14.49
C ILE A 231 -36.47 51.36 -14.46
N ARG A 232 -35.72 51.98 -13.53
CA ARG A 232 -34.27 51.76 -13.41
C ARG A 232 -33.95 50.34 -12.93
N GLU A 233 -34.69 49.82 -11.96
CA GLU A 233 -34.54 48.44 -11.48
C GLU A 233 -34.86 47.44 -12.61
N LEU A 234 -35.93 47.67 -13.36
CA LEU A 234 -36.26 46.89 -14.56
C LEU A 234 -35.14 46.97 -15.62
N LYS A 235 -34.58 48.16 -15.87
CA LYS A 235 -33.43 48.33 -16.77
C LYS A 235 -32.26 47.44 -16.36
N THR A 236 -31.93 47.42 -15.07
CA THR A 236 -30.84 46.60 -14.52
C THR A 236 -31.14 45.10 -14.60
N TYR A 237 -32.37 44.66 -14.31
CA TYR A 237 -32.75 43.25 -14.42
C TYR A 237 -32.67 42.75 -15.86
N VAL A 238 -33.06 43.58 -16.82
CA VAL A 238 -32.98 43.27 -18.25
C VAL A 238 -31.52 43.18 -18.71
N GLU A 239 -30.66 44.09 -18.26
CA GLU A 239 -29.21 44.02 -18.51
C GLU A 239 -28.60 42.74 -17.94
N GLN A 240 -29.01 42.31 -16.74
CA GLN A 240 -28.52 41.07 -16.13
C GLN A 240 -29.05 39.82 -16.85
N ALA A 241 -30.35 39.78 -17.14
CA ALA A 241 -30.97 38.64 -17.80
C ALA A 241 -30.48 38.45 -19.23
N LEU A 242 -30.18 39.56 -19.94
CA LEU A 242 -29.69 39.55 -21.31
C LEU A 242 -28.18 39.78 -21.41
N TRP A 243 -27.45 39.69 -20.30
CA TRP A 243 -25.98 39.83 -20.28
C TRP A 243 -25.30 38.83 -21.23
N PHE A 244 -25.87 37.62 -21.33
CA PHE A 244 -25.35 36.60 -22.24
C PHE A 244 -25.53 36.98 -23.72
N ALA A 245 -26.47 37.86 -24.09
CA ALA A 245 -26.74 38.18 -25.50
C ALA A 245 -25.54 38.88 -26.17
N GLU A 246 -24.75 39.64 -25.41
CA GLU A 246 -23.52 40.27 -25.90
C GLU A 246 -22.46 39.24 -26.29
N THR A 247 -22.40 38.07 -25.62
CA THR A 247 -21.45 37.00 -25.97
C THR A 247 -21.77 36.34 -27.30
N PHE A 248 -23.03 36.44 -27.75
CA PHE A 248 -23.49 36.01 -29.07
C PHE A 248 -23.47 37.14 -30.12
N GLY A 249 -22.91 38.32 -29.78
CA GLY A 249 -22.81 39.47 -30.69
C GLY A 249 -24.13 40.24 -30.90
N LEU A 250 -25.14 39.99 -30.08
CA LEU A 250 -26.42 40.69 -30.13
C LEU A 250 -26.38 41.91 -29.21
N LYS A 251 -26.68 43.11 -29.73
CA LYS A 251 -26.78 44.34 -28.95
C LYS A 251 -28.24 44.69 -28.68
N LEU A 252 -28.56 44.92 -27.42
CA LEU A 252 -29.89 45.33 -27.00
C LEU A 252 -30.15 46.78 -27.46
N SER A 253 -31.14 47.00 -28.32
CA SER A 253 -31.50 48.34 -28.80
C SER A 253 -32.58 49.00 -27.93
N SER A 254 -33.70 48.32 -27.71
CA SER A 254 -34.77 48.80 -26.84
C SER A 254 -35.57 47.64 -26.27
N VAL A 255 -36.21 47.86 -25.11
CA VAL A 255 -37.14 46.90 -24.52
C VAL A 255 -38.45 47.60 -24.20
N LYS A 256 -39.56 46.97 -24.60
CA LYS A 256 -40.92 47.45 -24.36
C LYS A 256 -41.60 46.56 -23.32
N PHE A 257 -42.15 47.20 -22.30
CA PHE A 257 -42.94 46.55 -21.26
C PHE A 257 -44.36 47.07 -21.35
N ASN A 258 -45.33 46.18 -21.27
CA ASN A 258 -46.73 46.56 -21.16
C ASN A 258 -47.16 46.37 -19.72
N ASP A 259 -47.77 47.40 -19.13
CA ASP A 259 -48.41 47.27 -17.82
C ASP A 259 -49.74 46.51 -17.93
N ASP A 260 -50.32 46.12 -16.80
CA ASP A 260 -51.62 45.43 -16.73
C ASP A 260 -52.77 46.26 -17.34
N GLU A 261 -52.59 47.58 -17.45
CA GLU A 261 -53.49 48.54 -18.08
C GLU A 261 -53.21 48.78 -19.58
N GLY A 262 -52.24 48.07 -20.17
CA GLY A 262 -51.90 48.16 -21.60
C GLY A 262 -51.02 49.35 -21.99
N VAL A 263 -50.53 50.13 -21.01
CA VAL A 263 -49.59 51.25 -21.26
C VAL A 263 -48.20 50.68 -21.58
N SER A 264 -47.66 51.06 -22.74
CA SER A 264 -46.35 50.60 -23.18
C SER A 264 -45.23 51.54 -22.72
N HIS A 265 -44.33 51.03 -21.88
CA HIS A 265 -43.12 51.72 -21.44
C HIS A 265 -41.92 51.22 -22.23
N THR A 266 -41.26 52.12 -22.97
CA THR A 266 -40.07 51.79 -23.74
C THR A 266 -38.82 52.25 -22.99
N ILE A 267 -37.89 51.32 -22.75
CA ILE A 267 -36.54 51.61 -22.27
C ILE A 267 -35.62 51.55 -23.49
N ASP A 268 -35.05 52.69 -23.86
CA ASP A 268 -34.09 52.81 -24.94
C ASP A 268 -32.67 52.62 -24.39
N TYR A 269 -31.91 51.71 -25.01
CA TYR A 269 -30.52 51.42 -24.69
C TYR A 269 -29.54 52.00 -25.73
N THR A 270 -30.05 52.54 -26.84
CA THR A 270 -29.24 53.20 -27.88
C THR A 270 -28.80 54.61 -27.49
N ILE A 271 -29.53 55.26 -26.59
CA ILE A 271 -29.15 56.55 -26.03
C ILE A 271 -28.15 56.29 -24.89
N GLU A 272 -26.87 56.28 -25.24
CA GLU A 272 -25.82 56.50 -24.27
C GLU A 272 -26.01 57.90 -23.66
N ASP A 273 -26.78 57.99 -22.57
CA ASP A 273 -26.78 59.11 -21.63
C ASP A 273 -25.43 59.11 -20.86
N ARG A 274 -24.32 59.00 -21.58
CA ARG A 274 -23.00 59.33 -21.05
C ARG A 274 -23.08 60.82 -20.78
N LYS A 275 -23.33 61.18 -19.53
CA LYS A 275 -23.11 62.53 -19.02
C LYS A 275 -21.75 62.97 -19.51
N LYS A 276 -21.71 63.88 -20.49
CA LYS A 276 -20.45 64.38 -21.06
C LYS A 276 -19.59 64.89 -19.92
N GLY A 277 -18.36 64.40 -19.83
CA GLY A 277 -17.39 64.92 -18.88
C GLY A 277 -16.97 66.32 -19.30
N TYR A 278 -16.40 67.10 -18.39
CA TYR A 278 -15.88 68.43 -18.69
C TYR A 278 -14.92 68.45 -19.91
N LYS A 279 -14.14 67.38 -20.09
CA LYS A 279 -13.19 67.23 -21.22
C LYS A 279 -13.87 67.02 -22.59
N ASP A 280 -15.10 66.51 -22.59
CA ASP A 280 -15.89 66.17 -23.79
C ASP A 280 -16.85 67.30 -24.20
N LEU A 281 -16.83 68.44 -23.49
CA LEU A 281 -17.63 69.63 -23.80
C LEU A 281 -17.02 70.40 -24.98
N SER A 282 -17.85 71.18 -25.69
CA SER A 282 -17.34 72.14 -26.68
C SER A 282 -16.55 73.27 -25.99
N GLU A 283 -15.69 73.97 -26.72
CA GLU A 283 -14.90 75.06 -26.13
C GLU A 283 -15.78 76.19 -25.56
N GLU A 284 -16.92 76.50 -26.20
CA GLU A 284 -17.91 77.47 -25.67
C GLU A 284 -18.54 77.01 -24.35
N GLU A 285 -18.81 75.71 -24.20
CA GLU A 285 -19.39 75.14 -22.97
C GLU A 285 -18.35 75.09 -21.84
N LYS A 286 -17.08 74.79 -22.18
CA LYS A 286 -15.97 74.85 -21.23
C LYS A 286 -15.75 76.27 -20.71
N GLU A 287 -15.81 77.27 -21.60
CA GLU A 287 -15.66 78.67 -21.21
C GLU A 287 -16.75 79.09 -20.22
N LYS A 288 -18.02 78.72 -20.47
CA LYS A 288 -19.13 78.96 -19.53
C LYS A 288 -18.90 78.29 -18.18
N VAL A 289 -18.42 77.04 -18.16
CA VAL A 289 -18.09 76.33 -16.91
C VAL A 289 -16.95 77.03 -16.16
N GLN A 290 -15.92 77.51 -16.87
CA GLN A 290 -14.79 78.25 -16.28
C GLN A 290 -15.22 79.61 -15.73
N GLN A 291 -16.05 80.36 -16.47
CA GLN A 291 -16.62 81.63 -16.00
C GLN A 291 -17.44 81.44 -14.73
N VAL A 292 -18.28 80.40 -14.69
CA VAL A 292 -19.05 80.08 -13.48
C VAL A 292 -18.14 79.66 -12.34
N LEU A 293 -17.11 78.84 -12.60
CA LEU A 293 -16.12 78.47 -11.59
C LEU A 293 -15.43 79.71 -11.01
N TYR A 294 -14.99 80.63 -11.86
CA TYR A 294 -14.37 81.90 -11.46
C TYR A 294 -15.30 82.75 -10.58
N ILE A 295 -16.58 82.86 -10.94
CA ILE A 295 -17.57 83.57 -10.13
C ILE A 295 -17.75 82.87 -8.79
N THR A 296 -17.94 81.54 -8.78
CA THR A 296 -18.14 80.79 -7.52
C THR A 296 -16.94 80.91 -6.59
N ASP A 297 -15.72 80.94 -7.12
CA ASP A 297 -14.49 81.09 -6.34
C ASP A 297 -14.32 82.53 -5.82
N SER A 298 -14.58 83.54 -6.67
CA SER A 298 -14.51 84.97 -6.31
C SER A 298 -15.46 85.36 -5.19
N PHE A 299 -16.62 84.69 -5.09
CA PHE A 299 -17.63 84.92 -4.06
C PHE A 299 -17.64 83.85 -2.96
N CYS A 300 -16.65 82.96 -2.91
CA CYS A 300 -16.53 81.88 -1.92
C CYS A 300 -17.79 80.98 -1.80
N ILE A 301 -18.47 80.71 -2.91
CA ILE A 301 -19.68 79.89 -2.94
C ILE A 301 -19.28 78.41 -2.86
N GLY A 302 -19.69 77.74 -1.78
CA GLY A 302 -19.43 76.32 -1.59
C GLY A 302 -20.10 75.42 -2.64
N GLU A 303 -19.46 74.28 -2.96
CA GLU A 303 -19.97 73.31 -3.95
C GLU A 303 -21.40 72.84 -3.65
N ALA A 304 -21.74 72.67 -2.36
CA ALA A 304 -23.09 72.31 -1.93
C ALA A 304 -24.11 73.41 -2.23
N ALA A 305 -23.76 74.67 -1.97
CA ALA A 305 -24.64 75.81 -2.24
C ALA A 305 -24.90 75.99 -3.74
N TYR A 306 -23.85 75.85 -4.57
CA TYR A 306 -24.00 75.88 -6.02
C TYR A 306 -24.84 74.69 -6.53
N HIS A 307 -24.68 73.49 -5.96
CA HIS A 307 -25.50 72.34 -6.34
C HIS A 307 -26.99 72.59 -6.13
N GLU A 308 -27.37 73.05 -4.94
CA GLU A 308 -28.77 73.39 -4.63
C GLU A 308 -29.32 74.46 -5.57
N PHE A 309 -28.53 75.49 -5.88
CA PHE A 309 -28.93 76.55 -6.81
C PHE A 309 -29.24 76.00 -8.22
N THR A 310 -28.42 75.08 -8.73
CA THR A 310 -28.64 74.43 -10.05
C THR A 310 -29.82 73.45 -10.09
N MET A 311 -30.43 73.13 -8.95
CA MET A 311 -31.63 72.30 -8.86
C MET A 311 -32.93 73.13 -8.82
N THR A 312 -32.83 74.46 -8.77
CA THR A 312 -33.98 75.38 -8.85
C THR A 312 -34.36 75.71 -10.29
N GLU A 313 -35.59 76.18 -10.51
CA GLU A 313 -36.10 76.58 -11.83
C GLU A 313 -35.29 77.72 -12.47
N GLY A 314 -34.71 78.61 -11.65
CA GLY A 314 -33.80 79.68 -12.11
C GLY A 314 -32.40 79.20 -12.50
N GLY A 315 -32.03 77.96 -12.14
CA GLY A 315 -30.72 77.37 -12.37
C GLY A 315 -30.64 76.39 -13.55
N GLU A 316 -31.73 76.20 -14.30
CA GLU A 316 -31.80 75.20 -15.38
C GLU A 316 -30.81 75.46 -16.52
N LYS A 317 -30.50 76.74 -16.78
CA LYS A 317 -29.54 77.17 -17.82
C LYS A 317 -28.09 77.17 -17.35
N LEU A 318 -27.82 76.88 -16.07
CA LEU A 318 -26.47 76.90 -15.51
C LEU A 318 -25.77 75.56 -15.70
N PRO A 319 -24.42 75.55 -15.81
CA PRO A 319 -23.67 74.32 -15.84
C PRO A 319 -23.90 73.47 -14.59
N ARG A 320 -24.10 72.15 -14.77
CA ARG A 320 -24.33 71.22 -13.66
C ARG A 320 -23.13 71.20 -12.70
N SER A 321 -23.39 71.11 -11.40
CA SER A 321 -22.36 71.16 -10.35
C SER A 321 -21.21 70.17 -10.55
N TYR A 322 -21.47 68.99 -11.13
CA TYR A 322 -20.42 68.00 -11.39
C TYR A 322 -19.40 68.46 -12.45
N LEU A 323 -19.81 69.30 -13.42
CA LEU A 323 -18.92 69.86 -14.45
C LEU A 323 -17.98 70.91 -13.84
N VAL A 324 -18.52 71.79 -13.00
CA VAL A 324 -17.74 72.80 -12.26
C VAL A 324 -16.74 72.11 -11.33
N LYS A 325 -17.15 71.03 -10.66
CA LYS A 325 -16.26 70.22 -9.81
C LYS A 325 -15.15 69.52 -10.59
N GLN A 326 -15.47 68.96 -11.77
CA GLN A 326 -14.46 68.36 -12.65
C GLN A 326 -13.45 69.41 -13.13
N CYS A 327 -13.92 70.57 -13.61
CA CYS A 327 -13.07 71.69 -14.01
C CYS A 327 -12.15 72.15 -12.86
N LYS A 328 -12.69 72.29 -11.64
CA LYS A 328 -11.92 72.64 -10.45
C LYS A 328 -10.85 71.61 -10.11
N ASN A 329 -11.17 70.31 -10.20
CA ASN A 329 -10.21 69.25 -9.95
C ASN A 329 -9.12 69.19 -11.03
N ASP A 330 -9.48 69.38 -12.31
CA ASP A 330 -8.52 69.47 -13.40
C ASP A 330 -7.57 70.67 -13.18
N LEU A 331 -8.08 71.84 -12.79
CA LEU A 331 -7.24 73.00 -12.45
C LEU A 331 -6.36 72.75 -11.22
N ASN A 332 -6.90 72.16 -10.15
CA ASN A 332 -6.13 71.79 -8.96
C ASN A 332 -5.05 70.76 -9.27
N SER A 333 -5.26 69.88 -10.27
CA SER A 333 -4.23 68.93 -10.69
C SER A 333 -3.01 69.61 -11.33
N LEU A 334 -3.16 70.82 -11.88
CA LEU A 334 -2.05 71.61 -12.43
C LEU A 334 -1.17 72.21 -11.33
N CYS A 335 -1.71 72.42 -10.13
CA CYS A 335 -1.02 73.06 -9.01
C CYS A 335 -0.94 72.12 -7.81
N HIS A 336 0.22 71.48 -7.60
CA HIS A 336 0.42 70.56 -6.46
C HIS A 336 0.72 71.33 -5.17
N ILE A 337 -0.31 71.99 -4.63
CA ILE A 337 -0.26 72.71 -3.35
C ILE A 337 -0.75 71.77 -2.25
N THR A 338 0.11 71.50 -1.27
CA THR A 338 -0.20 70.66 -0.10
C THR A 338 -0.08 71.48 1.18
N ARG A 339 -0.71 71.05 2.27
CA ARG A 339 -0.48 71.70 3.58
C ARG A 339 0.99 71.53 3.99
N THR A 340 1.54 72.58 4.59
CA THR A 340 2.85 72.49 5.24
C THR A 340 2.84 71.35 6.27
N PRO A 341 3.78 70.39 6.21
CA PRO A 341 3.86 69.31 7.18
C PRO A 341 4.14 69.89 8.56
N GLY A 342 3.32 69.53 9.55
CA GLY A 342 3.46 69.98 10.93
C GLY A 342 2.29 70.83 11.43
N VAL A 343 2.53 71.58 12.51
CA VAL A 343 1.51 72.35 13.24
C VAL A 343 1.37 73.78 12.72
N ALA A 344 2.29 74.24 11.87
CA ALA A 344 2.28 75.59 11.32
C ALA A 344 1.24 75.72 10.19
N GLU A 345 0.40 76.75 10.28
CA GLU A 345 -0.54 77.11 9.21
C GLU A 345 0.24 77.60 7.98
N GLY A 346 -0.04 76.98 6.83
CA GLY A 346 0.63 77.32 5.58
C GLY A 346 0.33 76.33 4.47
N ALA A 347 0.82 76.66 3.28
CA ALA A 347 0.76 75.81 2.10
C ALA A 347 2.18 75.68 1.52
N GLN A 348 2.56 74.46 1.12
CA GLN A 348 3.82 74.18 0.45
C GLN A 348 3.56 73.69 -0.97
N MET A 349 4.44 74.06 -1.88
CA MET A 349 4.54 73.47 -3.21
C MET A 349 5.70 72.48 -3.22
N ASN A 350 5.61 71.46 -4.08
CA ASN A 350 6.71 70.50 -4.20
C ASN A 350 7.93 71.17 -4.87
N LEU A 351 8.93 71.43 -4.04
CA LEU A 351 10.18 72.11 -4.39
C LEU A 351 10.90 71.46 -5.58
N GLU A 352 10.93 70.12 -5.66
CA GLU A 352 11.63 69.41 -6.73
C GLU A 352 10.97 69.63 -8.10
N SER A 353 9.64 69.61 -8.14
CA SER A 353 8.88 69.89 -9.36
C SER A 353 8.98 71.35 -9.80
N GLU A 354 8.97 72.32 -8.87
CA GLU A 354 9.15 73.73 -9.21
C GLU A 354 10.57 74.02 -9.71
N LEU A 355 11.60 73.42 -9.10
CA LEU A 355 12.98 73.50 -9.57
C LEU A 355 13.13 72.95 -10.99
N ARG A 356 12.54 71.77 -11.28
CA ARG A 356 12.57 71.22 -12.63
C ARG A 356 11.86 72.11 -13.66
N ASN A 357 10.73 72.72 -13.29
CA ASN A 357 9.99 73.60 -14.18
C ASN A 357 10.70 74.94 -14.43
N THR A 358 11.29 75.55 -13.40
CA THR A 358 12.07 76.78 -13.53
C THR A 358 13.37 76.57 -14.32
N ILE A 359 14.06 75.45 -14.10
CA ILE A 359 15.23 75.04 -14.91
C ILE A 359 14.83 74.83 -16.38
N LYS A 360 13.69 74.17 -16.65
CA LYS A 360 13.18 74.01 -18.02
C LYS A 360 12.85 75.37 -18.66
N GLN A 361 12.17 76.26 -17.94
CA GLN A 361 11.84 77.60 -18.45
C GLN A 361 13.10 78.43 -18.75
N GLN A 362 14.10 78.41 -17.88
CA GLN A 362 15.40 79.06 -18.11
C GLN A 362 16.15 78.43 -19.29
N ALA A 363 16.16 77.10 -19.42
CA ALA A 363 16.79 76.41 -20.54
C ALA A 363 16.12 76.75 -21.88
N SER A 364 14.79 76.86 -21.93
CA SER A 364 14.07 77.33 -23.12
C SER A 364 14.31 78.82 -23.41
N PHE A 365 14.55 79.65 -22.39
CA PHE A 365 14.93 81.06 -22.57
C PHE A 365 16.33 81.22 -23.18
N TYR A 366 17.25 80.29 -22.88
CA TYR A 366 18.60 80.23 -23.46
C TYR A 366 18.68 79.59 -24.85
N TYR A 367 17.60 78.96 -25.34
CA TYR A 367 17.55 78.35 -26.68
C TYR A 367 16.84 79.23 -27.73
N TYR A 368 16.26 80.38 -27.32
CA TYR A 368 15.59 81.36 -28.19
C TYR A 368 16.27 82.75 -28.18
N LEU A 369 17.47 82.84 -27.63
CA LEU A 369 18.47 83.90 -27.83
C LEU A 369 19.66 83.28 -28.55
#